data_AF-B8IPZ3-F1
#
_entry.id   AF-B8IPZ3-F1
#
_cell.length_a   1.000
_cell.length_b   1.000
_cell.length_c   1.000
_cell.angle_alpha   90.00
_cell.angle_beta   90.00
_cell.angle_gamma   90.00
#
_symmetry.space_group_name_H-M   'P 1'
#
loop_
_entity.id
_entity.type
_entity.pdbx_description
1 polymer ?
#
loop_
_entity_poly.entity_id
_entity_poly.type
_entity_poly.pdbx_seq_one_letter_code
_entity_poly.pdbx_strand_id
1 'polypeptide(L)'
;MIDLYYWTTPNGHKVTMFLEETGLPYTIKPVNISKGEQFQPDFLKIAPNNRIPAIVDHAPAGGGAPVSLFESGAILLYLAEKTGRFIPSDLRGRAEVLQWLFWQMGGLGPMAGQNHHFVQYAPEPIPYAIDRYVNETNRLYGVLDRRLADRPFVAGEAYSIADMAAYPWIVPHERQRQNLDEHPNLKRWFHAIAERPATQAAYARAAEINQQPTMSEDAKTILFGQTAANTRR
;
A
#
# COMPACT_ATOMS: atom_id res chain seq x y z
N MET A 1 12.98 14.24 10.16
CA MET A 1 11.63 13.87 10.66
C MET A 1 10.72 13.74 9.45
N ILE A 2 9.91 12.69 9.38
CA ILE A 2 8.96 12.46 8.28
C ILE A 2 7.55 12.86 8.73
N ASP A 3 6.87 13.72 7.99
CA ASP A 3 5.41 13.81 8.09
C ASP A 3 4.80 12.81 7.13
N LEU A 4 3.94 11.92 7.63
CA LEU A 4 3.23 10.92 6.85
C LEU A 4 1.75 11.28 6.76
N TYR A 5 1.29 11.67 5.58
CA TYR A 5 -0.12 11.87 5.27
C TYR A 5 -0.78 10.53 4.99
N TYR A 6 -1.69 10.12 5.88
CA TYR A 6 -2.08 8.73 6.04
C TYR A 6 -3.58 8.54 6.18
N TRP A 7 -4.04 7.39 5.69
CA TRP A 7 -5.32 6.80 6.08
C TRP A 7 -5.20 5.28 6.16
N THR A 8 -6.08 4.63 6.93
CA THR A 8 -6.06 3.19 7.26
C THR A 8 -6.44 2.32 6.07
N THR A 9 -5.56 2.27 5.07
CA THR A 9 -5.72 1.55 3.80
C THR A 9 -4.48 0.71 3.50
N PRO A 10 -4.59 -0.30 2.61
CA PRO A 10 -3.42 -1.07 2.18
C PRO A 10 -2.24 -0.19 1.73
N ASN A 11 -2.50 0.87 0.96
CA ASN A 11 -1.42 1.75 0.50
C ASN A 11 -0.78 2.57 1.63
N GLY A 12 -1.56 3.02 2.62
CA GLY A 12 -1.04 3.71 3.79
C GLY A 12 -0.13 2.81 4.64
N HIS A 13 -0.55 1.56 4.86
CA HIS A 13 0.19 0.59 5.68
C HIS A 13 1.60 0.28 5.17
N LYS A 14 1.81 0.33 3.85
CA LYS A 14 3.14 0.16 3.24
C LYS A 14 4.19 1.06 3.89
N VAL A 15 3.84 2.35 4.06
CA VAL A 15 4.77 3.36 4.55
C VAL A 15 4.94 3.27 6.06
N THR A 16 3.86 3.02 6.82
CA THR A 16 3.99 2.80 8.27
C THR A 16 4.83 1.56 8.57
N MET A 17 4.66 0.47 7.83
CA MET A 17 5.50 -0.73 7.99
C MET A 17 6.99 -0.40 7.79
N PHE A 18 7.33 0.36 6.75
CA PHE A 18 8.71 0.79 6.54
C PHE A 18 9.25 1.66 7.69
N LEU A 19 8.45 2.64 8.15
CA LEU A 19 8.86 3.57 9.20
C LEU A 19 9.07 2.86 10.55
N GLU A 20 8.19 1.92 10.90
CA GLU A 20 8.34 1.08 12.10
C GLU A 20 9.55 0.15 12.00
N GLU A 21 9.80 -0.45 10.82
CA GLU A 21 10.96 -1.31 10.58
C GLU A 21 12.29 -0.56 10.66
N THR A 22 12.29 0.71 10.24
CA THR A 22 13.49 1.55 10.28
C THR A 22 13.69 2.29 11.59
N GLY A 23 12.64 2.47 12.38
CA GLY A 23 12.64 3.35 13.54
C GLY A 23 12.81 4.83 13.16
N LEU A 24 12.58 5.21 11.90
CA LEU A 24 12.68 6.60 11.47
C LEU A 24 11.62 7.44 12.19
N PRO A 25 12.00 8.57 12.82
CA PRO A 25 11.03 9.43 13.49
C PRO A 25 10.02 10.00 12.50
N TYR A 26 8.74 9.77 12.75
CA TYR A 26 7.66 10.24 11.90
C TYR A 26 6.45 10.72 12.71
N THR A 27 5.69 11.63 12.10
CA THR A 27 4.41 12.10 12.61
C THR A 27 3.33 11.73 11.61
N ILE A 28 2.25 11.10 12.07
CA ILE A 28 1.09 10.83 11.21
C ILE A 28 0.22 12.10 11.11
N LYS A 29 -0.11 12.48 9.89
CA LYS A 29 -1.09 13.51 9.53
C LYS A 29 -2.29 12.80 8.91
N PRO A 30 -3.37 12.53 9.67
CA PRO A 30 -4.55 11.85 9.11
C PRO A 30 -5.15 12.67 7.96
N VAL A 31 -5.51 11.99 6.87
CA VAL A 31 -6.26 12.55 5.75
C VAL A 31 -7.49 11.66 5.55
N ASN A 32 -8.63 12.09 6.09
CA ASN A 32 -9.87 11.33 6.05
C ASN A 32 -10.46 11.33 4.63
N ILE A 33 -10.13 10.28 3.88
CA ILE A 33 -10.53 10.16 2.48
C ILE A 33 -12.06 10.02 2.29
N SER A 34 -12.76 9.58 3.33
CA SER A 34 -14.22 9.48 3.35
C SER A 34 -14.91 10.82 3.47
N LYS A 35 -14.19 11.85 3.95
CA LYS A 35 -14.66 13.23 4.05
C LYS A 35 -14.14 14.13 2.92
N GLY A 36 -13.37 13.58 1.98
CA GLY A 36 -12.80 14.35 0.88
C GLY A 36 -11.60 15.22 1.28
N GLU A 37 -10.94 14.96 2.41
CA GLU A 37 -9.79 15.76 2.87
C GLU A 37 -8.60 15.72 1.89
N GLN A 38 -8.52 14.68 1.06
CA GLN A 38 -7.55 14.55 -0.03
C GLN A 38 -7.73 15.57 -1.16
N PHE A 39 -8.80 16.37 -1.14
CA PHE A 39 -9.03 17.47 -2.09
C PHE A 39 -8.71 18.84 -1.49
N GLN A 40 -8.29 18.91 -0.24
CA GLN A 40 -7.96 20.19 0.38
C GLN A 40 -6.73 20.81 -0.30
N PRO A 41 -6.72 22.13 -0.56
CA PRO A 41 -5.62 22.78 -1.30
C PRO A 41 -4.24 22.52 -0.70
N ASP A 42 -4.12 22.46 0.63
CA ASP A 42 -2.85 22.21 1.30
C ASP A 42 -2.34 20.78 1.11
N PHE A 43 -3.23 19.79 1.01
CA PHE A 43 -2.84 18.42 0.67
C PHE A 43 -2.46 18.29 -0.81
N LEU A 44 -3.18 18.97 -1.71
CA LEU A 44 -2.90 18.93 -3.15
C LEU A 44 -1.54 19.55 -3.52
N LYS A 45 -1.02 20.49 -2.73
CA LYS A 45 0.37 20.99 -2.85
C LYS A 45 1.42 19.89 -2.63
N ILE A 46 1.07 18.84 -1.89
CA ILE A 46 1.95 17.72 -1.55
C ILE A 46 1.69 16.54 -2.49
N ALA A 47 0.43 16.20 -2.70
CA ALA A 47 -0.02 15.07 -3.51
C ALA A 47 -1.10 15.54 -4.52
N PRO A 48 -0.68 16.08 -5.69
CA PRO A 48 -1.62 16.60 -6.68
C PRO A 48 -2.52 15.50 -7.30
N ASN A 49 -2.14 14.23 -7.16
CA ASN A 49 -2.95 13.07 -7.51
C ASN A 49 -4.09 12.79 -6.51
N ASN A 50 -4.33 13.67 -5.51
CA ASN A 50 -5.39 13.55 -4.50
C ASN A 50 -5.45 12.18 -3.79
N ARG A 51 -4.31 11.52 -3.62
CA ARG A 51 -4.23 10.18 -3.03
C ARG A 51 -3.20 10.10 -1.92
N ILE A 52 -3.56 9.38 -0.86
CA ILE A 52 -2.63 8.90 0.16
C ILE A 52 -1.99 7.57 -0.28
N PRO A 53 -0.82 7.19 0.28
CA PRO A 53 0.01 7.99 1.18
C PRO A 53 0.78 9.10 0.45
N ALA A 54 1.14 10.11 1.22
CA ALA A 54 2.13 11.11 0.83
C ALA A 54 3.05 11.41 2.03
N ILE A 55 4.27 11.86 1.78
CA ILE A 55 5.20 12.28 2.83
C ILE A 55 5.73 13.68 2.58
N VAL A 56 6.17 14.31 3.66
CA VAL A 56 7.13 15.42 3.62
C VAL A 56 8.34 15.02 4.47
N ASP A 57 9.50 14.96 3.84
CA ASP A 57 10.78 14.76 4.52
C ASP A 57 11.43 16.11 4.81
N HIS A 58 11.45 16.48 6.09
CA HIS A 58 12.03 17.74 6.57
C HIS A 58 13.56 17.70 6.70
N ALA A 59 14.18 16.54 6.50
CA ALA A 59 15.62 16.36 6.61
C ALA A 59 16.14 15.41 5.52
N PRO A 60 16.02 15.80 4.23
CA PRO A 60 16.48 14.96 3.12
C PRO A 60 17.98 14.68 3.21
N ALA A 61 18.40 13.51 2.72
CA ALA A 61 19.81 13.18 2.61
C ALA A 61 20.50 14.18 1.67
N GLY A 62 21.60 14.80 2.14
CA GLY A 62 22.30 15.88 1.43
C GLY A 62 21.88 17.30 1.84
N GLY A 63 20.91 17.46 2.74
CA GLY A 63 20.41 18.76 3.18
C GLY A 63 19.49 19.45 2.15
N GLY A 64 19.12 20.70 2.41
CA GLY A 64 18.25 21.48 1.54
C GLY A 64 16.81 21.61 2.06
N ALA A 65 15.92 22.09 1.18
CA ALA A 65 14.51 22.29 1.48
C ALA A 65 13.76 20.95 1.67
N PRO A 66 12.63 20.93 2.40
CA PRO A 66 11.83 19.72 2.56
C PRO A 66 11.41 19.10 1.21
N VAL A 67 11.39 17.77 1.15
CA VAL A 67 10.99 17.01 -0.04
C VAL A 67 9.60 16.44 0.18
N SER A 68 8.63 16.85 -0.66
CA SER A 68 7.30 16.21 -0.72
C SER A 68 7.28 15.09 -1.75
N LEU A 69 6.63 13.97 -1.42
CA LEU A 69 6.53 12.81 -2.31
C LEU A 69 5.18 12.10 -2.14
N PHE A 70 4.54 11.73 -3.24
CA PHE A 70 3.37 10.85 -3.29
C PHE A 70 3.71 9.57 -4.09
N GLU A 71 2.76 8.64 -4.19
CA GLU A 71 2.94 7.26 -4.68
C GLU A 71 3.71 6.35 -3.71
N SER A 72 3.00 5.36 -3.16
CA SER A 72 3.55 4.45 -2.13
C SER A 72 4.83 3.73 -2.57
N GLY A 73 4.97 3.35 -3.85
CA GLY A 73 6.19 2.72 -4.36
C GLY A 73 7.37 3.69 -4.44
N ALA A 74 7.13 4.93 -4.85
CA ALA A 74 8.16 5.98 -4.87
C ALA A 74 8.61 6.33 -3.46
N ILE A 75 7.68 6.43 -2.51
CA ILE A 75 7.96 6.67 -1.09
C ILE A 75 8.81 5.54 -0.49
N LEU A 76 8.43 4.28 -0.70
CA LEU A 76 9.21 3.14 -0.22
C LEU A 76 10.64 3.14 -0.79
N LEU A 77 10.78 3.38 -2.09
CA LEU A 77 12.09 3.44 -2.74
C LEU A 77 12.93 4.60 -2.19
N TYR A 78 12.35 5.80 -2.07
CA TYR A 78 13.02 6.97 -1.51
C TYR A 78 13.53 6.73 -0.08
N LEU A 79 12.69 6.17 0.79
CA LEU A 79 13.06 5.90 2.18
C LEU A 79 14.08 4.76 2.29
N ALA A 80 13.98 3.74 1.42
CA ALA A 80 14.96 2.66 1.34
C ALA A 80 16.35 3.18 0.95
N GLU A 81 16.42 4.07 -0.05
CA GLU A 81 17.65 4.72 -0.47
C GLU A 81 18.20 5.66 0.59
N LYS A 82 17.34 6.47 1.21
CA LYS A 82 17.72 7.38 2.30
C LYS A 82 18.37 6.63 3.48
N THR A 83 17.86 5.45 3.80
CA THR A 83 18.31 4.68 4.97
C THR A 83 19.35 3.61 4.64
N GLY A 84 19.52 3.26 3.35
CA GLY A 84 20.30 2.10 2.93
C GLY A 84 19.71 0.76 3.39
N ARG A 85 18.41 0.69 3.68
CA ARG A 85 17.72 -0.49 4.22
C ARG A 85 16.64 -1.00 3.27
N PHE A 86 16.38 -2.31 3.34
CA PHE A 86 15.27 -2.99 2.62
C PHE A 86 15.33 -2.95 1.09
N ILE A 87 16.49 -2.60 0.52
CA ILE A 87 16.84 -2.77 -0.88
C ILE A 87 18.36 -3.00 -1.02
N PRO A 88 18.81 -4.01 -1.80
CA PRO A 88 20.24 -4.20 -2.05
C PRO A 88 20.86 -3.06 -2.85
N SER A 89 22.16 -2.83 -2.68
CA SER A 89 22.93 -1.85 -3.46
C SER A 89 23.50 -2.43 -4.75
N ASP A 90 23.68 -3.75 -4.84
CA ASP A 90 24.13 -4.40 -6.07
C ASP A 90 23.02 -4.40 -7.13
N LEU A 91 23.41 -4.29 -8.40
CA LEU A 91 22.45 -4.15 -9.51
C LEU A 91 21.47 -5.32 -9.59
N ARG A 92 21.92 -6.54 -9.31
CA ARG A 92 21.09 -7.74 -9.47
C ARG A 92 20.03 -7.82 -8.36
N GLY A 93 20.44 -7.71 -7.11
CA GLY A 93 19.52 -7.70 -5.97
C GLY A 93 18.55 -6.53 -6.03
N ARG A 94 19.03 -5.34 -6.42
CA ARG A 94 18.19 -4.16 -6.62
C ARG A 94 17.16 -4.36 -7.73
N ALA A 95 17.56 -4.89 -8.88
CA ALA A 95 16.65 -5.18 -9.99
C ALA A 95 15.54 -6.15 -9.57
N GLU A 96 15.87 -7.17 -8.77
CA GLU A 96 14.88 -8.13 -8.28
C GLU A 96 13.84 -7.47 -7.37
N VAL A 97 14.27 -6.66 -6.39
CA VAL A 97 13.35 -5.92 -5.51
C VAL A 97 12.47 -4.96 -6.32
N LEU A 98 13.05 -4.20 -7.25
CA LEU A 98 12.30 -3.25 -8.06
C LEU A 98 11.29 -3.94 -8.98
N GLN A 99 11.65 -5.07 -9.59
CA GLN A 99 10.73 -5.84 -10.43
C GLN A 99 9.45 -6.18 -9.66
N TRP A 100 9.57 -6.67 -8.43
CA TRP A 100 8.43 -7.07 -7.61
C TRP A 100 7.68 -5.88 -6.99
N LEU A 101 8.40 -4.79 -6.66
CA LEU A 101 7.77 -3.54 -6.26
C LEU A 101 6.88 -2.99 -7.38
N PHE A 102 7.38 -2.94 -8.62
CA PHE A 102 6.62 -2.45 -9.77
C PHE A 102 5.52 -3.41 -10.20
N TRP A 103 5.73 -4.73 -10.09
CA TRP A 103 4.65 -5.72 -10.24
C TRP A 103 3.51 -5.47 -9.25
N GLN A 104 3.83 -5.10 -8.01
CA GLN A 104 2.81 -4.75 -7.02
C GLN A 104 2.08 -3.46 -7.41
N MET A 105 2.82 -2.41 -7.79
CA MET A 105 2.25 -1.10 -8.21
C MET A 105 1.35 -1.21 -9.44
N GLY A 106 1.71 -2.03 -10.43
CA GLY A 106 1.00 -2.17 -11.70
C GLY A 106 0.02 -3.34 -11.79
N GLY A 107 0.13 -4.32 -10.89
CA GLY A 107 -0.65 -5.56 -10.91
C GLY A 107 -1.48 -5.74 -9.64
N LEU A 108 -0.85 -6.25 -8.56
CA LEU A 108 -1.55 -6.64 -7.34
C LEU A 108 -2.44 -5.54 -6.76
N GLY A 109 -1.89 -4.34 -6.56
CA GLY A 109 -2.63 -3.22 -5.96
C GLY A 109 -3.83 -2.79 -6.80
N PRO A 110 -3.62 -2.40 -8.07
CA PRO A 110 -4.71 -1.98 -8.94
C PRO A 110 -5.80 -3.03 -9.11
N MET A 111 -5.45 -4.30 -9.36
CA MET A 111 -6.43 -5.35 -9.62
C MET A 111 -7.21 -5.74 -8.37
N ALA A 112 -6.55 -5.85 -7.20
CA ALA A 112 -7.25 -6.06 -5.93
C ALA A 112 -8.12 -4.85 -5.54
N GLY A 113 -7.73 -3.64 -5.93
CA GLY A 113 -8.56 -2.44 -5.81
C GLY A 113 -9.86 -2.53 -6.61
N GLN A 114 -9.80 -3.01 -7.85
CA GLN A 114 -11.00 -3.26 -8.67
C GLN A 114 -11.86 -4.39 -8.09
N ASN A 115 -11.22 -5.47 -7.60
CA ASN A 115 -11.92 -6.54 -6.88
C ASN A 115 -12.73 -5.96 -5.71
N HIS A 116 -12.09 -5.20 -4.81
CA HIS A 116 -12.80 -4.54 -3.71
C HIS A 116 -13.97 -3.68 -4.20
N HIS A 117 -13.78 -2.90 -5.26
CA HIS A 117 -14.82 -2.04 -5.80
C HIS A 117 -16.05 -2.84 -6.26
N PHE A 118 -15.86 -3.80 -7.17
CA PHE A 118 -16.99 -4.56 -7.73
C PHE A 118 -17.62 -5.55 -6.74
N VAL A 119 -16.84 -6.08 -5.79
CA VAL A 119 -17.36 -7.03 -4.79
C VAL A 119 -18.12 -6.35 -3.65
N GLN A 120 -17.72 -5.13 -3.26
CA GLN A 120 -18.18 -4.54 -2.00
C GLN A 120 -18.83 -3.17 -2.13
N TYR A 121 -18.46 -2.38 -3.14
CA TYR A 121 -18.78 -0.95 -3.16
C TYR A 121 -19.64 -0.52 -4.33
N ALA A 122 -19.60 -1.24 -5.46
CA ALA A 122 -20.44 -0.95 -6.61
C ALA A 122 -21.92 -0.90 -6.19
N PRO A 123 -22.69 0.09 -6.67
CA PRO A 123 -24.09 0.27 -6.26
C PRO A 123 -24.98 -0.92 -6.67
N GLU A 124 -24.60 -1.61 -7.75
CA GLU A 124 -25.28 -2.79 -8.26
C GLU A 124 -24.25 -3.90 -8.55
N PRO A 125 -24.59 -5.17 -8.34
CA PRO A 125 -23.72 -6.28 -8.68
C PRO A 125 -23.58 -6.42 -10.21
N ILE A 126 -22.34 -6.48 -10.69
CA ILE A 126 -22.03 -6.70 -12.11
C ILE A 126 -21.26 -8.03 -12.22
N PRO A 127 -21.94 -9.17 -12.46
CA PRO A 127 -21.33 -10.50 -12.36
C PRO A 127 -20.04 -10.65 -13.17
N TYR A 128 -20.04 -10.18 -14.43
CA TYR A 128 -18.84 -10.24 -15.28
C TYR A 128 -17.64 -9.48 -14.68
N ALA A 129 -17.86 -8.29 -14.11
CA ALA A 129 -16.79 -7.50 -13.51
C ALA A 129 -16.28 -8.15 -12.21
N ILE A 130 -17.21 -8.66 -11.38
CA ILE A 130 -16.87 -9.40 -10.16
C ILE A 130 -16.00 -10.61 -10.52
N ASP A 131 -16.46 -11.47 -11.43
CA ASP A 131 -15.74 -12.68 -11.82
C ASP A 131 -14.37 -12.34 -12.41
N ARG A 132 -14.30 -11.33 -13.29
CA ARG A 132 -13.04 -10.88 -13.89
C ARG A 132 -12.00 -10.49 -12.83
N TYR A 133 -12.36 -9.66 -11.85
CA TYR A 133 -11.40 -9.14 -10.88
C TYR A 133 -11.15 -10.10 -9.71
N VAL A 134 -12.10 -10.96 -9.35
CA VAL A 134 -11.85 -12.09 -8.43
C VAL A 134 -10.85 -13.07 -9.06
N ASN A 135 -11.04 -13.44 -10.33
CA ASN A 135 -10.15 -14.36 -11.02
C ASN A 135 -8.75 -13.76 -11.26
N GLU A 136 -8.65 -12.48 -11.62
CA GLU A 136 -7.34 -11.83 -11.76
C GLU A 136 -6.62 -11.70 -10.41
N THR A 137 -7.35 -11.42 -9.32
CA THR A 137 -6.75 -11.43 -7.97
C THR A 137 -6.23 -12.82 -7.62
N ASN A 138 -7.02 -13.87 -7.88
CA ASN A 138 -6.61 -15.25 -7.67
C ASN A 138 -5.35 -15.61 -8.48
N ARG A 139 -5.28 -15.21 -9.77
CA ARG A 139 -4.10 -15.40 -10.61
C ARG A 139 -2.85 -14.73 -10.01
N LEU A 140 -2.99 -13.51 -9.48
CA LEU A 140 -1.90 -12.76 -8.85
C LEU A 140 -1.45 -13.40 -7.54
N TYR A 141 -2.37 -13.97 -6.75
CA TYR A 141 -2.04 -14.78 -5.58
C TYR A 141 -1.26 -16.04 -5.99
N GLY A 142 -1.69 -16.74 -7.03
CA GLY A 142 -0.95 -17.87 -7.60
C GLY A 142 0.43 -17.51 -8.15
N VAL A 143 0.64 -16.27 -8.64
CA VAL A 143 1.98 -15.77 -9.01
C VAL A 143 2.86 -15.62 -7.77
N LEU A 144 2.35 -14.99 -6.70
CA LEU A 144 3.10 -14.86 -5.44
C LEU A 144 3.39 -16.21 -4.81
N ASP A 145 2.42 -17.11 -4.78
CA ASP A 145 2.59 -18.44 -4.20
C ASP A 145 3.72 -19.22 -4.88
N ARG A 146 3.70 -19.31 -6.20
CA ARG A 146 4.80 -19.94 -6.98
C ARG A 146 6.12 -19.23 -6.74
N ARG A 147 6.09 -17.90 -6.66
CA ARG A 147 7.30 -17.12 -6.40
C ARG A 147 7.88 -17.42 -5.02
N LEU A 148 7.06 -17.70 -4.02
CA LEU A 148 7.46 -17.93 -2.64
C LEU A 148 7.77 -19.41 -2.34
N ALA A 149 7.71 -20.30 -3.34
CA ALA A 149 7.91 -21.74 -3.16
C ALA A 149 9.32 -22.08 -2.62
N ASP A 150 10.34 -21.39 -3.12
CA ASP A 150 11.76 -21.69 -2.88
C ASP A 150 12.51 -20.60 -2.12
N ARG A 151 11.79 -19.60 -1.59
CA ARG A 151 12.38 -18.41 -0.97
C ARG A 151 11.52 -17.87 0.17
N PRO A 152 12.12 -17.26 1.21
CA PRO A 152 11.37 -16.73 2.34
C PRO A 152 10.60 -15.45 1.99
N PHE A 153 11.14 -14.60 1.10
CA PHE A 153 10.58 -13.30 0.74
C PHE A 153 10.49 -13.11 -0.78
N VAL A 154 9.63 -12.18 -1.22
CA VAL A 154 9.26 -12.01 -2.63
C VAL A 154 10.49 -11.76 -3.51
N ALA A 155 11.47 -10.99 -3.02
CA ALA A 155 12.69 -10.67 -3.76
C ALA A 155 13.91 -11.56 -3.43
N GLY A 156 13.75 -12.62 -2.63
CA GLY A 156 14.84 -13.55 -2.29
C GLY A 156 14.93 -13.84 -0.78
N GLU A 157 16.15 -13.91 -0.26
CA GLU A 157 16.44 -14.29 1.13
C GLU A 157 16.10 -13.22 2.17
N ALA A 158 16.13 -11.94 1.77
CA ALA A 158 15.96 -10.81 2.68
C ALA A 158 14.60 -10.12 2.48
N TYR A 159 13.97 -9.75 3.59
CA TYR A 159 12.77 -8.91 3.60
C TYR A 159 13.06 -7.54 2.97
N SER A 160 12.17 -7.08 2.10
CA SER A 160 12.39 -5.89 1.27
C SER A 160 11.16 -5.00 1.16
N ILE A 161 11.34 -3.85 0.52
CA ILE A 161 10.22 -2.98 0.16
C ILE A 161 9.21 -3.63 -0.80
N ALA A 162 9.59 -4.68 -1.55
CA ALA A 162 8.64 -5.42 -2.37
C ALA A 162 7.63 -6.19 -1.50
N ASP A 163 8.08 -6.75 -0.39
CA ASP A 163 7.23 -7.45 0.57
C ASP A 163 6.32 -6.47 1.33
N MET A 164 6.87 -5.35 1.80
CA MET A 164 6.11 -4.27 2.45
C MET A 164 5.03 -3.70 1.52
N ALA A 165 5.30 -3.66 0.21
CA ALA A 165 4.35 -3.22 -0.80
C ALA A 165 3.22 -4.25 -1.01
N ALA A 166 3.54 -5.54 -1.01
CA ALA A 166 2.57 -6.60 -1.30
C ALA A 166 1.70 -6.95 -0.09
N TYR A 167 2.28 -7.05 1.10
CA TYR A 167 1.61 -7.61 2.29
C TYR A 167 0.28 -6.93 2.65
N PRO A 168 0.20 -5.58 2.70
CA PRO A 168 -1.07 -4.92 3.04
C PRO A 168 -2.21 -5.20 2.06
N TRP A 169 -1.90 -5.61 0.82
CA TRP A 169 -2.89 -6.00 -0.18
C TRP A 169 -3.35 -7.45 -0.05
N ILE A 170 -2.62 -8.29 0.69
CA ILE A 170 -3.01 -9.67 1.03
C ILE A 170 -3.83 -9.73 2.32
N VAL A 171 -3.63 -8.80 3.25
CA VAL A 171 -4.39 -8.75 4.52
C VAL A 171 -5.91 -8.86 4.34
N PRO A 172 -6.57 -8.11 3.42
CA PRO A 172 -8.01 -8.23 3.21
C PRO A 172 -8.41 -9.36 2.22
N HIS A 173 -7.66 -10.47 2.15
CA HIS A 173 -7.91 -11.58 1.21
C HIS A 173 -9.35 -12.14 1.24
N GLU A 174 -9.95 -12.29 2.43
CA GLU A 174 -11.35 -12.77 2.54
C GLU A 174 -12.32 -11.80 1.85
N ARG A 175 -12.10 -10.49 2.02
CA ARG A 175 -12.87 -9.43 1.36
C ARG A 175 -12.63 -9.36 -0.16
N GLN A 176 -11.57 -10.02 -0.64
CA GLN A 176 -11.25 -10.21 -2.05
C GLN A 176 -11.79 -11.55 -2.60
N ARG A 177 -12.53 -12.32 -1.77
CA ARG A 177 -13.00 -13.69 -2.06
C ARG A 177 -11.86 -14.64 -2.42
N GLN A 178 -10.73 -14.50 -1.75
CA GLN A 178 -9.58 -15.39 -1.89
C GLN A 178 -9.47 -16.32 -0.68
N ASN A 179 -8.99 -17.53 -0.91
CA ASN A 179 -8.70 -18.50 0.13
C ASN A 179 -7.18 -18.73 0.21
N LEU A 180 -6.54 -18.36 1.33
CA LEU A 180 -5.10 -18.56 1.49
C LEU A 180 -4.71 -20.04 1.61
N ASP A 181 -5.63 -20.94 1.95
CA ASP A 181 -5.34 -22.38 2.01
C ASP A 181 -5.05 -22.99 0.62
N GLU A 182 -5.48 -22.32 -0.46
CA GLU A 182 -5.17 -22.69 -1.84
C GLU A 182 -3.76 -22.23 -2.28
N HIS A 183 -3.08 -21.45 -1.43
CA HIS A 183 -1.79 -20.83 -1.71
C HIS A 183 -0.84 -20.99 -0.51
N PRO A 184 -0.33 -22.20 -0.24
CA PRO A 184 0.39 -22.52 0.99
C PRO A 184 1.68 -21.71 1.20
N ASN A 185 2.41 -21.37 0.14
CA ASN A 185 3.64 -20.59 0.23
C ASN A 185 3.33 -19.12 0.51
N LEU A 186 2.28 -18.59 -0.12
CA LEU A 186 1.76 -17.26 0.19
C LEU A 186 1.25 -17.18 1.63
N LYS A 187 0.51 -18.20 2.09
CA LYS A 187 0.03 -18.28 3.48
C LYS A 187 1.17 -18.29 4.48
N ARG A 188 2.22 -19.07 4.24
CA ARG A 188 3.45 -19.08 5.08
C ARG A 188 4.06 -17.68 5.16
N TRP A 189 4.29 -17.05 4.00
CA TRP A 189 4.86 -15.70 3.93
C TRP A 189 3.97 -14.65 4.63
N PHE A 190 2.66 -14.77 4.48
CA PHE A 190 1.68 -13.89 5.11
C PHE A 190 1.81 -13.92 6.63
N HIS A 191 1.82 -15.11 7.23
CA HIS A 191 2.00 -15.25 8.68
C HIS A 191 3.38 -14.77 9.14
N ALA A 192 4.44 -15.09 8.40
CA ALA A 192 5.80 -14.65 8.73
C ALA A 192 5.93 -13.11 8.79
N ILE A 193 5.25 -12.37 7.90
CA ILE A 193 5.24 -10.90 7.96
C ILE A 193 4.32 -10.38 9.07
N ALA A 194 3.18 -11.03 9.31
CA ALA A 194 2.25 -10.65 10.38
C ALA A 194 2.88 -10.74 11.78
N GLU A 195 3.79 -11.69 11.98
CA GLU A 195 4.51 -11.90 13.24
C GLU A 195 5.64 -10.89 13.49
N ARG A 196 6.02 -10.08 12.50
CA ARG A 196 7.09 -9.09 12.67
C ARG A 196 6.64 -8.00 13.65
N PRO A 197 7.45 -7.63 14.67
CA PRO A 197 7.09 -6.60 15.63
C PRO A 197 6.72 -5.26 14.99
N ALA A 198 7.46 -4.85 13.94
CA ALA A 198 7.18 -3.62 13.22
C ALA A 198 5.87 -3.68 12.41
N THR A 199 5.47 -4.84 11.89
CA THR A 199 4.15 -5.03 11.26
C THR A 199 3.06 -4.83 12.30
N GLN A 200 3.18 -5.45 13.47
CA GLN A 200 2.20 -5.31 14.56
C GLN A 200 2.10 -3.86 15.03
N ALA A 201 3.23 -3.17 15.22
CA ALA A 201 3.26 -1.76 15.57
C ALA A 201 2.58 -0.88 14.50
N ALA A 202 2.85 -1.12 13.22
CA ALA A 202 2.23 -0.37 12.12
C ALA A 202 0.71 -0.52 12.07
N TYR A 203 0.19 -1.72 12.36
CA TYR A 203 -1.26 -1.96 12.43
C TYR A 203 -1.88 -1.44 13.73
N ALA A 204 -1.15 -1.40 14.84
CA ALA A 204 -1.61 -0.76 16.07
C ALA A 204 -1.81 0.76 15.88
N ARG A 205 -0.91 1.44 15.16
CA ARG A 205 -1.07 2.87 14.81
C ARG A 205 -2.34 3.16 14.03
N ALA A 206 -2.73 2.25 13.13
CA ALA A 206 -3.95 2.41 12.35
C ALA A 206 -5.21 2.42 13.25
N ALA A 207 -5.22 1.58 14.30
CA ALA A 207 -6.32 1.51 15.26
C ALA A 207 -6.49 2.80 16.09
N GLU A 208 -5.44 3.59 16.24
CA GLU A 208 -5.48 4.91 16.90
C GLU A 208 -6.12 5.99 16.02
N ILE A 209 -6.13 5.81 14.70
CA ILE A 209 -6.51 6.85 13.72
C ILE A 209 -7.96 6.72 13.27
N ASN A 210 -8.39 5.50 12.96
CA ASN A 210 -9.74 5.28 12.45
C ASN A 210 -10.43 4.16 13.22
N GLN A 211 -11.45 4.54 13.99
CA GLN A 211 -12.28 3.64 14.79
C GLN A 211 -13.63 3.34 14.13
N GLN A 212 -13.91 3.89 12.93
CA GLN A 212 -15.17 3.71 12.22
C GLN A 212 -14.98 3.17 10.80
N PRO A 213 -16.00 2.49 10.23
CA PRO A 213 -15.92 2.00 8.86
C PRO A 213 -15.71 3.15 7.88
N THR A 214 -14.70 3.04 7.02
CA THR A 214 -14.34 4.08 6.05
C THR A 214 -15.43 4.30 4.98
N MET A 215 -16.35 3.35 4.75
CA MET A 215 -17.21 3.33 3.56
C MET A 215 -18.70 3.55 3.88
N SER A 216 -19.12 4.80 4.12
CA SER A 216 -20.53 5.22 4.06
C SER A 216 -20.96 5.50 2.61
N GLU A 217 -22.26 5.64 2.34
CA GLU A 217 -22.76 6.02 1.00
C GLU A 217 -22.22 7.39 0.53
N ASP A 218 -22.14 8.37 1.43
CA ASP A 218 -21.50 9.66 1.14
C ASP A 218 -20.02 9.50 0.77
N ALA A 219 -19.29 8.63 1.49
CA ALA A 219 -17.90 8.33 1.20
C ALA A 219 -17.72 7.68 -0.19
N LYS A 220 -18.63 6.78 -0.60
CA LYS A 220 -18.61 6.17 -1.95
C LYS A 220 -18.73 7.22 -3.04
N THR A 221 -19.64 8.19 -2.88
CA THR A 221 -19.83 9.29 -3.84
C THR A 221 -18.56 10.11 -4.01
N ILE A 222 -17.89 10.44 -2.89
CA ILE A 222 -16.63 11.19 -2.86
C ILE A 222 -15.48 10.40 -3.51
N LEU A 223 -15.38 9.10 -3.25
CA LEU A 223 -14.25 8.28 -3.69
C LEU A 223 -14.35 7.78 -5.14
N PHE A 224 -15.56 7.48 -5.62
CA PHE A 224 -15.77 6.86 -6.93
C PHE A 224 -16.37 7.81 -7.98
N GLY A 225 -16.86 8.99 -7.58
CA GLY A 225 -17.39 10.01 -8.48
C GLY A 225 -16.35 10.96 -9.07
N GLN A 226 -15.05 10.66 -8.96
CA GLN A 226 -13.97 11.58 -9.36
C GLN A 226 -13.80 11.64 -10.87
N THR A 227 -13.68 12.85 -11.41
CA THR A 227 -13.41 13.14 -12.82
C THR A 227 -12.52 14.37 -12.94
N ALA A 228 -11.92 14.59 -14.11
CA ALA A 228 -11.13 15.81 -14.36
C ALA A 228 -11.92 17.12 -14.12
N ALA A 229 -13.26 17.08 -14.11
CA ALA A 229 -14.10 18.25 -13.84
C ALA A 229 -14.15 18.63 -12.35
N ASN A 230 -14.02 17.66 -11.43
CA ASN A 230 -14.15 17.90 -9.99
C ASN A 230 -12.82 17.82 -9.21
N THR A 231 -11.73 17.38 -9.86
CA THR A 231 -10.36 17.41 -9.29
C THR A 231 -9.58 18.69 -9.61
N ARG A 232 -10.18 19.69 -10.28
CA ARG A 232 -9.55 20.96 -10.68
C ARG A 232 -9.67 22.11 -9.65
N ARG A 233 -9.95 21.80 -8.38
CA ARG A 233 -10.15 22.83 -7.34
C ARG A 233 -8.90 23.13 -6.56
#